data_AF-A0A1Y2CT11-F1
#
_entry.id   AF-A0A1Y2CT11-F1
#
_cell.length_a   1.000
_cell.length_b   1.000
_cell.length_c   1.000
_cell.angle_alpha   90.00
_cell.angle_beta   90.00
_cell.angle_gamma   90.00
#
_symmetry.space_group_name_H-M   'P 1'
#
loop_
_entity.id
_entity.type
_entity.pdbx_description
1 polymer ?
#
loop_
_entity_poly.entity_id
_entity_poly.type
_entity_poly.pdbx_seq_one_letter_code
_entity_poly.pdbx_strand_id
1 'polypeptide(L)'
;MKETSWIDIYLYIWIPLIQQLLDEYSDHVNHNRRQANKNCLLLSAAPHFCYSCPNRFGGMNCGISVDMQLIDDAIATLQSDPLIAQYLPEDAKVAFEIAYNCLGRPRVELTNAWELVHKIQEIIVNTS
;
A
#
# COMPACT_ATOMS: atom_id res chain seq x y z
N MET A 1 10.40 -8.38 26.73
CA MET A 1 10.54 -7.96 25.33
C MET A 1 10.69 -9.23 24.52
N LYS A 2 9.78 -9.48 23.56
CA LYS A 2 10.07 -10.48 22.54
C LYS A 2 11.21 -9.92 21.69
N GLU A 3 12.18 -10.75 21.34
CA GLU A 3 13.21 -10.34 20.38
C GLU A 3 12.51 -9.85 19.11
N THR A 4 12.80 -8.62 18.71
CA THR A 4 12.34 -8.07 17.43
C THR A 4 12.88 -8.98 16.33
N SER A 5 11.97 -9.64 15.59
CA SER A 5 12.38 -10.61 14.58
C SER A 5 12.95 -9.88 13.37
N TRP A 6 13.88 -10.51 12.65
CA TRP A 6 14.35 -9.98 11.36
C TRP A 6 13.19 -9.77 10.37
N ILE A 7 12.13 -10.57 10.50
CA ILE A 7 10.89 -10.45 9.72
C ILE A 7 10.21 -9.11 9.99
N ASP A 8 10.21 -8.65 11.23
CA ASP A 8 9.56 -7.39 11.63
C ASP A 8 10.23 -6.18 10.96
N ILE A 9 11.58 -6.17 10.94
CA ILE A 9 12.38 -5.15 10.24
C ILE A 9 12.09 -5.17 8.74
N TYR A 10 12.04 -6.37 8.17
CA TYR A 10 11.77 -6.57 6.76
C TYR A 10 10.37 -6.02 6.39
N LEU A 11 9.33 -6.40 7.13
CA LEU A 11 7.96 -5.96 6.87
C LEU A 11 7.81 -4.45 7.02
N TYR A 12 8.48 -3.83 8.01
CA TYR A 12 8.44 -2.39 8.23
C TYR A 12 8.98 -1.58 7.04
N ILE A 13 10.05 -2.04 6.38
CA ILE A 13 10.63 -1.34 5.21
C ILE A 13 9.92 -1.71 3.91
N TRP A 14 9.67 -2.99 3.68
CA TRP A 14 9.25 -3.47 2.37
C TRP A 14 7.75 -3.28 2.11
N ILE A 15 6.87 -3.42 3.10
CA ILE A 15 5.43 -3.23 2.88
C ILE A 15 5.13 -1.81 2.39
N PRO A 16 5.60 -0.74 3.08
CA PRO A 16 5.35 0.63 2.60
C PRO A 16 5.98 0.91 1.23
N LEU A 17 7.18 0.39 0.96
CA LEU A 17 7.85 0.56 -0.32
C LEU A 17 7.07 -0.11 -1.47
N ILE A 18 6.62 -1.34 -1.27
CA ILE A 18 5.82 -2.06 -2.27
C ILE A 18 4.51 -1.32 -2.50
N GLN A 19 3.84 -0.86 -1.44
CA GLN A 19 2.61 -0.08 -1.58
C GLN A 19 2.85 1.19 -2.39
N GLN A 20 3.91 1.94 -2.10
CA GLN A 20 4.27 3.13 -2.87
C GLN A 20 4.49 2.82 -4.35
N LEU A 21 5.22 1.74 -4.68
CA LEU A 21 5.46 1.34 -6.07
C LEU A 21 4.18 0.90 -6.79
N LEU A 22 3.28 0.23 -6.08
CA LEU A 22 1.96 -0.16 -6.62
C LEU A 22 1.09 1.06 -6.88
N ASP A 23 1.12 2.05 -5.99
CA ASP A 23 0.39 3.31 -6.13
C ASP A 23 0.92 4.09 -7.35
N GLU A 24 2.25 4.24 -7.46
CA GLU A 24 2.91 4.87 -8.62
C GLU A 24 2.56 4.17 -9.94
N TYR A 25 2.57 2.84 -9.94
CA TYR A 25 2.18 2.06 -11.11
C TYR A 25 0.70 2.24 -11.46
N SER A 26 -0.19 2.17 -10.47
CA SER A 26 -1.62 2.39 -10.63
C SER A 26 -1.90 3.77 -11.22
N ASP A 27 -1.27 4.80 -10.69
CA ASP A 27 -1.39 6.16 -11.19
C ASP A 27 -0.90 6.28 -12.62
N HIS A 28 0.26 5.72 -12.94
CA HIS A 28 0.79 5.72 -14.29
C HIS A 28 -0.17 5.05 -15.28
N VAL A 29 -0.67 3.85 -14.96
CA VAL A 29 -1.57 3.10 -15.84
C VAL A 29 -2.93 3.79 -15.99
N ASN A 30 -3.46 4.38 -14.93
CA ASN A 30 -4.80 4.97 -14.92
C ASN A 30 -4.84 6.38 -15.53
N HIS A 31 -3.73 7.11 -15.51
CA HIS A 31 -3.63 8.45 -16.10
C HIS A 31 -3.13 8.46 -17.53
N ASN A 32 -2.43 7.41 -17.97
CA ASN A 32 -1.97 7.34 -19.35
C ASN A 32 -3.10 7.01 -20.33
N ARG A 33 -3.18 7.84 -21.37
CA ARG A 33 -4.10 7.64 -22.48
C ARG A 33 -3.69 6.39 -23.26
N ARG A 34 -4.63 5.44 -23.40
CA ARG A 34 -4.40 4.28 -24.27
C ARG A 34 -4.41 4.70 -25.73
N GLN A 35 -3.41 4.24 -26.48
CA GLN A 35 -3.34 4.48 -27.92
C GLN A 35 -4.57 3.88 -28.61
N ALA A 36 -5.17 4.65 -29.53
CA ALA A 36 -6.31 4.19 -30.30
C ALA A 36 -5.89 3.02 -31.21
N ASN A 37 -6.53 1.87 -31.06
CA ASN A 37 -6.37 0.73 -31.96
C ASN A 37 -7.67 0.56 -32.76
N LYS A 38 -7.58 0.54 -34.09
CA LYS A 38 -8.72 0.42 -35.00
C LYS A 38 -9.52 -0.88 -34.81
N ASN A 39 -8.89 -1.92 -34.25
CA ASN A 39 -9.51 -3.20 -33.96
C ASN A 39 -10.04 -3.31 -32.51
N CYS A 40 -9.91 -2.24 -31.72
CA CYS A 40 -10.29 -2.23 -30.32
C CYS A 40 -11.50 -1.31 -30.12
N LEU A 41 -12.58 -1.85 -29.57
CA LEU A 41 -13.77 -1.08 -29.19
C LEU A 41 -13.53 -0.20 -27.95
N LEU A 42 -12.36 -0.28 -27.31
CA LEU A 42 -12.05 0.48 -26.12
C LEU A 42 -11.79 1.95 -26.46
N LEU A 43 -12.31 2.81 -25.59
CA LEU A 43 -12.15 4.25 -25.68
C LEU A 43 -10.67 4.63 -25.60
N SER A 44 -10.21 5.50 -26.51
CA SER A 44 -8.86 6.06 -26.49
C SER A 44 -8.70 7.14 -25.41
N ALA A 45 -9.35 6.99 -24.26
CA ALA A 45 -9.25 7.91 -23.12
C ALA A 45 -8.45 7.27 -21.99
N ALA A 46 -7.90 8.09 -21.10
CA ALA A 46 -7.25 7.59 -19.90
C ALA A 46 -8.28 6.87 -19.01
N PRO A 47 -7.97 5.70 -18.44
CA PRO A 47 -8.92 4.92 -17.63
C PRO A 47 -9.59 5.74 -16.52
N HIS A 48 -8.84 6.57 -15.79
CA HIS A 48 -9.42 7.42 -14.73
C HIS A 48 -10.51 8.35 -15.27
N PHE A 49 -10.32 8.89 -16.48
CA PHE A 49 -11.27 9.82 -17.08
C PHE A 49 -12.54 9.11 -17.57
N CYS A 50 -12.41 7.88 -18.07
CA CYS A 50 -13.56 7.02 -18.36
C CYS A 50 -14.36 6.70 -17.10
N TYR A 51 -13.68 6.43 -15.99
CA TYR A 51 -14.30 6.09 -14.71
C TYR A 51 -14.98 7.31 -14.06
N SER A 52 -14.32 8.46 -14.03
CA SER A 52 -14.84 9.68 -13.39
C SER A 52 -15.92 10.40 -14.22
N CYS A 53 -15.95 10.19 -15.55
CA CYS A 53 -16.92 10.83 -16.45
C CYS A 53 -17.67 9.80 -17.32
N PRO A 54 -18.34 8.80 -16.72
CA PRO A 54 -18.90 7.66 -17.47
C PRO A 54 -19.92 8.11 -18.52
N ASN A 55 -20.70 9.15 -18.23
CA ASN A 55 -21.70 9.71 -19.15
C ASN A 55 -21.10 10.23 -20.47
N ARG A 56 -19.85 10.71 -20.46
CA ARG A 56 -19.16 11.19 -21.69
C ARG A 56 -18.72 10.05 -22.61
N PHE A 57 -18.80 8.83 -22.11
CA PHE A 57 -18.23 7.63 -22.69
C PHE A 57 -19.25 6.51 -22.89
N GLY A 58 -20.54 6.82 -22.73
CA GLY A 58 -21.62 5.83 -22.84
C GLY A 58 -21.63 4.80 -21.70
N GLY A 59 -21.02 5.13 -20.56
CA GLY A 59 -21.02 4.28 -19.38
C GLY A 59 -22.43 4.07 -18.84
N MET A 60 -22.73 2.82 -18.48
CA MET A 60 -23.99 2.41 -17.85
C MET A 60 -23.70 1.95 -16.43
N ASN A 61 -24.62 2.19 -15.50
CA ASN A 61 -24.50 1.64 -14.15
C ASN A 61 -24.80 0.14 -14.19
N CYS A 62 -23.75 -0.67 -14.19
CA CYS A 62 -23.82 -2.13 -14.13
C CYS A 62 -23.63 -2.67 -12.70
N GLY A 63 -23.69 -1.82 -11.68
CA GLY A 63 -23.54 -2.22 -10.29
C GLY A 63 -24.66 -3.16 -9.86
N ILE A 64 -24.30 -4.25 -9.19
CA ILE A 64 -25.26 -5.08 -8.46
C ILE A 64 -25.56 -4.37 -7.15
N SER A 65 -26.84 -4.19 -6.82
CA SER A 65 -27.22 -3.63 -5.52
C SER A 65 -26.78 -4.58 -4.42
N VAL A 66 -25.78 -4.18 -3.64
CA VAL A 66 -25.34 -4.91 -2.46
C VAL A 66 -26.10 -4.34 -1.26
N ASP A 67 -26.50 -5.22 -0.34
CA ASP A 67 -27.06 -4.80 0.94
C ASP A 67 -25.95 -4.18 1.79
N MET A 68 -26.07 -2.87 2.05
CA MET A 68 -25.08 -2.14 2.83
C MET A 68 -25.07 -2.58 4.30
N GLN A 69 -26.18 -3.11 4.84
CA GLN A 69 -26.19 -3.65 6.21
C GLN A 69 -25.24 -4.85 6.34
N LEU A 70 -25.20 -5.72 5.31
CA LEU A 70 -24.26 -6.84 5.27
C LEU A 70 -22.80 -6.37 5.28
N ILE A 71 -22.50 -5.27 4.58
CA ILE A 71 -21.17 -4.67 4.56
C ILE A 71 -20.83 -4.10 5.93
N ASP A 72 -21.74 -3.33 6.54
CA ASP A 72 -21.53 -2.73 7.86
C ASP A 72 -21.29 -3.80 8.93
N ASP A 73 -22.07 -4.89 8.92
CA ASP A 73 -21.91 -6.02 9.83
C ASP A 73 -20.58 -6.75 9.63
N ALA A 74 -20.15 -6.93 8.38
CA ALA A 74 -18.86 -7.53 8.05
C ALA A 74 -17.69 -6.64 8.53
N ILE A 75 -17.79 -5.32 8.34
CA ILE A 75 -16.79 -4.36 8.82
C ILE A 75 -16.73 -4.37 10.35
N ALA A 76 -17.87 -4.36 11.04
CA ALA A 76 -17.92 -4.43 12.50
C ALA A 76 -17.29 -5.72 13.04
N THR A 77 -17.50 -6.83 12.35
CA THR A 77 -16.87 -8.11 12.67
C THR A 77 -15.34 -8.04 12.50
N LEU A 78 -14.85 -7.43 11.43
CA LEU A 78 -13.40 -7.28 11.17
C LEU A 78 -12.73 -6.30 12.14
N GLN A 79 -13.40 -5.20 12.48
CA GLN A 79 -12.90 -4.20 13.43
C GLN A 79 -12.81 -4.72 14.87
N SER A 80 -13.51 -5.81 15.18
CA SER A 80 -13.42 -6.46 16.48
C SER A 80 -12.08 -7.17 16.73
N ASP A 81 -11.29 -7.41 15.67
CA ASP A 81 -9.94 -7.96 15.76
C ASP A 81 -8.88 -6.91 15.36
N PRO A 82 -8.30 -6.18 16.35
CA PRO A 82 -7.26 -5.18 16.08
C PRO A 82 -5.98 -5.75 15.46
N LEU A 83 -5.80 -7.08 15.44
CA LEU A 83 -4.65 -7.73 14.81
C LEU A 83 -4.78 -7.82 13.29
N ILE A 84 -6.00 -7.81 12.73
CA ILE A 84 -6.20 -7.96 11.27
C ILE A 84 -5.60 -6.77 10.50
N ALA A 85 -5.60 -5.57 11.10
CA ALA A 85 -5.05 -4.37 10.49
C ALA A 85 -3.56 -4.11 10.83
N GLN A 86 -2.99 -4.84 11.79
CA GLN A 86 -1.59 -4.66 12.19
C GLN A 86 -0.70 -5.75 11.58
N TYR A 87 0.03 -5.40 10.52
CA TYR A 87 1.08 -6.25 9.96
C TYR A 87 2.37 -6.28 10.80
N LEU A 88 2.43 -5.49 11.88
CA LEU A 88 3.58 -5.41 12.76
C LEU A 88 3.16 -5.13 14.21
N PRO A 89 3.72 -5.84 15.21
CA PRO A 89 3.51 -5.57 16.62
C PRO A 89 3.87 -4.12 17.02
N GLU A 90 3.13 -3.55 17.97
CA GLU A 90 3.29 -2.15 18.35
C GLU A 90 4.64 -1.86 19.05
N ASP A 91 5.16 -2.80 19.83
CA ASP A 91 6.48 -2.70 20.47
C ASP A 91 7.61 -2.69 19.43
N ALA A 92 7.50 -3.54 18.40
CA ALA A 92 8.43 -3.55 17.28
C ALA A 92 8.38 -2.22 16.50
N LYS A 93 7.19 -1.67 16.24
CA LYS A 93 7.05 -0.34 15.60
C LYS A 93 7.78 0.76 16.34
N VAL A 94 7.64 0.82 17.67
CA VAL A 94 8.32 1.83 18.49
C VAL A 94 9.83 1.70 18.37
N ALA A 95 10.37 0.48 18.44
CA ALA A 95 11.80 0.22 18.26
C ALA A 95 12.29 0.67 16.86
N PHE A 96 11.51 0.40 15.81
CA PHE A 96 11.85 0.83 14.45
C PHE A 96 11.81 2.34 14.28
N GLU A 97 10.78 3.02 14.82
CA GLU A 97 10.70 4.47 14.75
C GLU A 97 11.91 5.13 15.41
N ILE A 98 12.36 4.63 16.56
CA ILE A 98 13.56 5.12 17.22
C ILE A 98 14.79 4.92 16.32
N ALA A 99 15.00 3.70 15.80
CA ALA A 99 16.14 3.40 14.94
C ALA A 99 16.13 4.23 13.64
N TYR A 100 14.96 4.40 13.02
CA TYR A 100 14.78 5.15 11.79
C TYR A 100 14.95 6.67 12.00
N ASN A 101 14.55 7.18 13.16
CA ASN A 101 14.83 8.55 13.57
C ASN A 101 16.33 8.79 13.78
N CYS A 102 17.07 7.82 14.35
CA CYS A 102 18.53 7.89 14.48
C CYS A 102 19.24 7.97 13.11
N LEU A 103 18.65 7.38 12.07
CA LEU A 103 19.15 7.45 10.69
C LEU A 103 18.78 8.75 9.96
N GLY A 104 17.99 9.63 10.56
CA GLY A 104 17.56 10.89 9.95
C GLY A 104 16.45 10.74 8.91
N ARG A 105 15.67 9.64 8.97
CA ARG A 105 14.53 9.36 8.06
C ARG A 105 14.90 9.42 6.57
N PRO A 106 15.88 8.63 6.13
CA PRO A 106 16.25 8.56 4.72
C PRO A 106 15.06 8.08 3.89
N ARG A 107 14.87 8.63 2.68
CA ARG A 107 13.80 8.17 1.78
C ARG A 107 14.03 6.69 1.42
N VAL A 108 13.00 5.86 1.55
CA VAL A 108 13.06 4.45 1.17
C VAL A 108 12.87 4.32 -0.35
N GLU A 109 13.84 3.69 -1.00
CA GLU A 109 13.84 3.41 -2.44
C GLU A 109 14.34 1.97 -2.66
N LEU A 110 14.02 1.36 -3.81
CA LEU A 110 14.45 -0.01 -4.13
C LEU A 110 15.98 -0.20 -4.06
N THR A 111 16.73 0.86 -4.37
CA THR A 111 18.19 0.87 -4.39
C THR A 111 18.81 0.85 -2.98
N ASN A 112 18.10 1.37 -1.97
CA ASN A 112 18.61 1.53 -0.61
C ASN A 112 17.86 0.70 0.44
N ALA A 113 16.74 0.05 0.08
CA ALA A 113 15.89 -0.68 1.01
C ALA A 113 16.65 -1.73 1.84
N TRP A 114 17.51 -2.53 1.19
CA TRP A 114 18.33 -3.53 1.89
C TRP A 114 19.36 -2.90 2.83
N GLU A 115 19.97 -1.80 2.43
CA GLU A 115 20.93 -1.08 3.27
C GLU A 115 20.25 -0.53 4.53
N LEU A 116 19.02 0.00 4.39
CA LEU A 116 18.23 0.48 5.51
C LEU A 116 17.83 -0.66 6.47
N VAL A 117 17.47 -1.82 5.95
CA VAL A 117 17.18 -3.02 6.78
C VAL A 117 18.39 -3.36 7.66
N HIS A 118 19.59 -3.42 7.08
CA HIS A 118 20.81 -3.73 7.83
C HIS A 118 21.15 -2.65 8.87
N LYS A 119 21.07 -1.37 8.50
CA LYS A 119 21.33 -0.26 9.42
C LYS A 119 20.37 -0.23 10.60
N ILE A 120 19.07 -0.47 10.36
CA ILE A 120 18.06 -0.54 11.42
C ILE A 120 18.33 -1.75 12.32
N GLN A 121 18.68 -2.90 11.74
CA GLN A 121 19.03 -4.09 12.51
C GLN A 121 20.22 -3.83 13.44
N GLU A 122 21.29 -3.21 12.95
CA GLU A 122 22.46 -2.86 13.76
C GLU A 122 22.10 -1.94 14.93
N ILE A 123 21.26 -0.92 14.70
CA ILE A 123 20.86 0.02 15.76
C ILE A 123 20.04 -0.70 16.83
N ILE A 124 19.11 -1.57 16.45
CA ILE A 124 18.24 -2.27 17.39
C ILE A 124 19.03 -3.26 18.24
N VAL A 125 19.97 -3.99 17.64
CA VAL A 125 20.86 -4.92 18.35
C VAL A 125 21.78 -4.16 19.31
N ASN A 126 22.30 -3.00 18.93
CA ASN A 126 23.20 -2.21 19.78
C ASN A 126 22.48 -1.46 20.91
N THR A 127 21.15 -1.32 20.84
CA THR A 127 20.32 -0.59 21.83
C THR A 127 19.59 -1.55 22.79
N SER A 128 19.61 -2.86 22.51
CA SER A 128 19.04 -3.92 23.34
C SER A 128 20.06 -4.46 24.35
#